data_AF-A0A932VFW8-F1
#
_entry.id   AF-A0A932VFW8-F1
#
_cell.length_a   1.000
_cell.length_b   1.000
_cell.length_c   1.000
_cell.angle_alpha   90.00
_cell.angle_beta   90.00
_cell.angle_gamma   90.00
#
_symmetry.space_group_name_H-M   'P 1'
#
loop_
_entity.id
_entity.type
_entity.pdbx_description
1 polymer ?
#
loop_
_entity_poly.entity_id
_entity_poly.type
_entity_poly.pdbx_seq_one_letter_code
_entity_poly.pdbx_strand_id
1 'polypeptide(L)'
;MKRIVWIVCMVALAAPMMATAQRADTSVARLSAVARAAVDVYNAPGTRRVTGAFDVPAGSVIAGDVAVLNGPATIAGRIDGSLVAINADVRFAKGAQIGQQLMVVGGGMVGQDGATIGGDIRSQAELLRYHLEGERLVPDADPVYDDSWWNRHRVRHEFRRGEAFTDFFYVASRAYNRVEGWSIVAGPRFQRTPAWGKINVEAFGVVRTARPIRWDDQTLGHEARAEVQFGKPMGVALGGRLFDVVAPTESWQLGNTEVGLASALLHRDYRDYYGRHGGEVYARFQATDDADLTLAFSNERWADVRDRDPWSLLRGDEPWRANPTMDPGDMHLTTARLRVDTRDGKGSAWMTGWYLNAELENGAGMLTRFGAPVMTLGGFAIPSPEHVDYTRGFVDARRYLKVAPDLFVNFRAAGGGWLAGDALPTQRRLGLGGPGTLPGFSFRDASLTPDLLNCTGGFTQPGTPAQCDRVALLQVELRSGFFWSAIRDDATEDWWRPGFNHRAQWVLFADAGRGWRVGTPDGRLTYSDHTVPGFDSYKTDLGIGVDFGGLGVYWAKSASDASEPSRFLLRLERRF
;
A
#
# COMPACT_ATOMS: atom_id res chain seq x y z
N MET A 1 -26.86 -3.86 -23.66
CA MET A 1 -25.43 -4.00 -24.04
C MET A 1 -24.80 -2.76 -24.68
N LYS A 2 -25.44 -2.02 -25.60
CA LYS A 2 -24.78 -0.88 -26.32
C LYS A 2 -24.57 0.43 -25.53
N ARG A 3 -25.14 0.60 -24.34
CA ARG A 3 -25.04 1.86 -23.54
C ARG A 3 -23.95 1.85 -22.46
N ILE A 4 -23.46 0.67 -22.05
CA ILE A 4 -22.47 0.52 -20.97
C ILE A 4 -21.04 0.76 -21.48
N VAL A 5 -20.78 0.48 -22.77
CA VAL A 5 -19.50 0.74 -23.45
C VAL A 5 -19.18 2.25 -23.52
N TRP A 6 -20.19 3.13 -23.49
CA TRP A 6 -19.98 4.58 -23.60
C TRP A 6 -19.53 5.25 -22.30
N ILE A 7 -19.90 4.70 -21.13
CA ILE A 7 -19.54 5.30 -19.84
C ILE A 7 -18.08 5.00 -19.47
N VAL A 8 -17.58 3.80 -19.80
CA VAL A 8 -16.17 3.44 -19.61
C VAL A 8 -15.25 4.23 -20.54
N CYS A 9 -15.70 4.57 -21.76
CA CYS A 9 -14.93 5.42 -22.68
C CYS A 9 -14.89 6.91 -22.25
N MET A 10 -15.92 7.44 -21.58
CA MET A 10 -15.91 8.86 -21.17
C MET A 10 -15.00 9.15 -19.96
N VAL A 11 -14.81 8.20 -19.04
CA VAL A 11 -13.88 8.39 -17.91
C VAL A 11 -12.41 8.31 -18.38
N ALA A 12 -12.13 7.61 -19.48
CA ALA A 12 -10.81 7.58 -20.11
C ALA A 12 -10.44 8.87 -20.88
N LEU A 13 -11.41 9.70 -21.24
CA LEU A 13 -11.20 10.92 -22.04
C LEU A 13 -11.00 12.21 -21.23
N ALA A 14 -11.08 12.15 -19.89
CA ALA A 14 -10.83 13.29 -19.00
C ALA A 14 -9.50 13.22 -18.24
N ALA A 15 -8.57 12.36 -18.68
CA ALA A 15 -7.17 12.48 -18.26
C ALA A 15 -6.56 13.68 -19.01
N PRO A 16 -6.00 14.70 -18.32
CA PRO A 16 -5.31 15.78 -19.01
C PRO A 16 -4.20 15.18 -19.88
N MET A 17 -4.14 15.59 -21.15
CA MET A 17 -3.00 15.32 -22.03
C MET A 17 -1.75 15.85 -21.34
N MET A 18 -1.02 14.96 -20.64
CA MET A 18 0.26 15.31 -20.04
C MET A 18 1.30 15.40 -21.15
N ALA A 19 1.89 16.59 -21.23
CA ALA A 19 2.95 16.91 -22.16
C ALA A 19 4.07 15.87 -22.08
N THR A 20 4.53 15.43 -23.25
CA THR A 20 5.69 14.56 -23.43
C THR A 20 6.93 15.27 -22.89
N ALA A 21 7.34 14.92 -21.66
CA ALA A 21 8.66 15.30 -21.15
C ALA A 21 9.74 14.49 -21.86
N GLN A 22 10.77 15.20 -22.30
CA GLN A 22 11.90 14.71 -23.09
C GLN A 22 12.56 13.43 -22.53
N ARG A 23 12.95 12.60 -23.49
CA ARG A 23 13.81 11.41 -23.41
C ARG A 23 14.97 11.63 -22.41
N ALA A 24 14.91 10.96 -21.26
CA ALA A 24 16.02 10.85 -20.33
C ALA A 24 16.43 9.37 -20.20
N ASP A 25 17.74 9.15 -20.18
CA ASP A 25 18.42 7.86 -20.17
C ASP A 25 18.01 7.00 -18.95
N THR A 26 17.83 5.69 -19.16
CA THR A 26 16.96 4.83 -18.31
C THR A 26 17.68 3.90 -17.34
N SER A 27 18.91 4.21 -16.93
CA SER A 27 19.70 3.35 -16.03
C SER A 27 19.88 3.85 -14.61
N VAL A 28 19.42 5.06 -14.27
CA VAL A 28 19.58 5.62 -12.91
C VAL A 28 18.26 5.47 -12.14
N ALA A 29 18.33 5.13 -10.85
CA ALA A 29 17.21 5.26 -9.92
C ALA A 29 16.44 6.56 -10.21
N ARG A 30 15.10 6.57 -10.09
CA ARG A 30 14.32 7.81 -10.23
C ARG A 30 14.65 8.75 -9.07
N LEU A 31 15.81 9.37 -9.14
CA LEU A 31 16.24 10.43 -8.25
C LEU A 31 15.34 11.63 -8.52
N SER A 32 14.97 12.30 -7.42
CA SER A 32 14.40 13.63 -7.53
C SER A 32 15.37 14.54 -8.30
N ALA A 33 14.85 15.63 -8.88
CA ALA A 33 15.72 16.62 -9.54
C ALA A 33 16.81 17.17 -8.58
N VAL A 34 16.51 17.27 -7.28
CA VAL A 34 17.46 17.76 -6.26
C VAL A 34 18.53 16.72 -5.97
N ALA A 35 18.16 15.45 -5.77
CA ALA A 35 19.13 14.37 -5.56
C ALA A 35 20.03 14.17 -6.76
N ARG A 36 19.49 14.24 -7.98
CA ARG A 36 20.30 14.16 -9.21
C ARG A 36 21.32 15.30 -9.27
N ALA A 37 20.88 16.54 -9.06
CA ALA A 37 21.77 17.69 -9.05
C ALA A 37 22.84 17.61 -7.94
N ALA A 38 22.48 17.10 -6.75
CA ALA A 38 23.41 16.89 -5.65
C ALA A 38 24.48 15.83 -5.99
N VAL A 39 24.08 14.71 -6.60
CA VAL A 39 24.98 13.68 -7.11
C VAL A 39 25.91 14.24 -8.18
N ASP A 40 25.39 15.07 -9.09
CA ASP A 40 26.17 15.69 -10.15
C ASP A 40 27.25 16.62 -9.59
N VAL A 41 26.91 17.46 -8.61
CA VAL A 41 27.89 18.35 -7.93
C VAL A 41 28.89 17.55 -7.11
N TYR A 42 28.47 16.51 -6.37
CA TYR A 42 29.39 15.64 -5.62
C TYR A 42 30.44 15.01 -6.56
N ASN A 43 30.00 14.55 -7.72
CA ASN A 43 30.84 13.87 -8.71
C ASN A 43 31.62 14.82 -9.63
N ALA A 44 31.32 16.14 -9.60
CA ALA A 44 31.99 17.11 -10.45
C ALA A 44 33.49 17.23 -10.14
N PRO A 45 34.34 17.45 -11.15
CA PRO A 45 35.77 17.69 -10.94
C PRO A 45 35.98 19.03 -10.23
N GLY A 46 36.81 19.03 -9.18
CA GLY A 46 37.11 20.23 -8.38
C GLY A 46 36.22 20.46 -7.16
N THR A 47 35.18 19.64 -6.96
CA THR A 47 34.36 19.68 -5.74
C THR A 47 35.16 19.15 -4.54
N ARG A 48 35.20 19.92 -3.45
CA ARG A 48 35.77 19.47 -2.18
C ARG A 48 34.79 18.51 -1.49
N ARG A 49 35.14 17.22 -1.49
CA ARG A 49 34.35 16.16 -0.85
C ARG A 49 34.78 15.99 0.61
N VAL A 50 33.82 15.99 1.51
CA VAL A 50 34.02 15.77 2.95
C VAL A 50 33.05 14.70 3.40
N THR A 51 33.55 13.70 4.13
CA THR A 51 32.72 12.67 4.75
C THR A 51 32.77 12.83 6.27
N GLY A 52 31.63 12.83 6.93
CA GLY A 52 31.51 13.13 8.36
C GLY A 52 31.35 14.63 8.64
N ALA A 53 31.64 15.03 9.88
CA ALA A 53 31.43 16.41 10.33
C ALA A 53 32.29 17.43 9.56
N PHE A 54 31.70 18.57 9.23
CA PHE A 54 32.36 19.64 8.47
C PHE A 54 32.07 21.01 9.09
N ASP A 55 33.11 21.68 9.58
CA ASP A 55 32.98 23.00 10.18
C ASP A 55 33.75 24.05 9.36
N VAL A 56 33.08 25.17 9.07
CA VAL A 56 33.66 26.36 8.42
C VAL A 56 33.65 27.50 9.44
N PRO A 57 34.77 27.75 10.15
CA PRO A 57 34.84 28.78 11.19
C PRO A 57 34.57 30.19 10.65
N ALA A 58 34.16 31.09 11.54
CA ALA A 58 34.00 32.50 11.21
C ALA A 58 35.32 33.09 10.66
N GLY A 59 35.23 33.87 9.59
CA GLY A 59 36.40 34.47 8.92
C GLY A 59 37.14 33.54 7.94
N SER A 60 36.79 32.26 7.86
CA SER A 60 37.33 31.35 6.85
C SER A 60 36.59 31.46 5.52
N VAL A 61 37.33 31.33 4.42
CA VAL A 61 36.79 31.31 3.06
C VAL A 61 37.18 30.01 2.38
N ILE A 62 36.20 29.25 1.91
CA ILE A 62 36.40 28.06 1.09
C ILE A 62 36.14 28.43 -0.36
N ALA A 63 37.17 28.32 -1.20
CA ALA A 63 37.04 28.50 -2.63
C ALA A 63 36.46 27.23 -3.28
N GLY A 64 35.46 27.39 -4.14
CA GLY A 64 34.84 26.30 -4.92
C GLY A 64 33.68 25.59 -4.24
N ASP A 65 33.18 24.55 -4.90
CA ASP A 65 32.04 23.75 -4.44
C ASP A 65 32.44 22.79 -3.32
N VAL A 66 31.55 22.61 -2.36
CA VAL A 66 31.74 21.71 -1.22
C VAL A 66 30.60 20.69 -1.18
N ALA A 67 30.94 19.41 -1.06
CA ALA A 67 29.99 18.33 -0.85
C ALA A 67 30.28 17.59 0.46
N VAL A 68 29.34 17.67 1.41
CA VAL A 68 29.41 17.00 2.71
C VAL A 68 28.53 15.75 2.69
N LEU A 69 29.07 14.63 3.14
CA LEU A 69 28.43 13.33 3.11
C LEU A 69 28.38 12.71 4.52
N ASN A 70 27.19 12.27 4.96
CA ASN A 70 27.00 11.54 6.22
C ASN A 70 27.59 12.24 7.48
N GLY A 71 27.35 13.53 7.65
CA GLY A 71 27.77 14.24 8.85
C GLY A 71 27.29 15.68 8.91
N PRO A 72 27.18 16.27 10.11
CA PRO A 72 26.69 17.63 10.26
C PRO A 72 27.65 18.66 9.65
N ALA A 73 27.11 19.67 8.98
CA ALA A 73 27.86 20.79 8.43
C ALA A 73 27.54 22.08 9.21
N THR A 74 28.51 22.65 9.92
CA THR A 74 28.35 23.94 10.62
C THR A 74 29.05 25.04 9.86
N ILE A 75 28.30 26.02 9.36
CA ILE A 75 28.84 27.11 8.55
C ILE A 75 28.75 28.41 9.34
N ALA A 76 29.92 28.97 9.67
CA ALA A 76 30.07 30.30 10.26
C ALA A 76 30.90 31.26 9.39
N GLY A 77 31.68 30.73 8.44
CA GLY A 77 32.44 31.49 7.46
C GLY A 77 31.73 31.60 6.10
N ARG A 78 32.53 31.65 5.03
CA ARG A 78 32.08 31.83 3.65
C ARG A 78 32.51 30.66 2.76
N ILE A 79 31.59 30.18 1.93
CA ILE A 79 31.87 29.26 0.81
C ILE A 79 31.57 30.03 -0.48
N ASP A 80 32.54 30.15 -1.38
CA ASP A 80 32.35 30.90 -2.63
C ASP A 80 31.54 30.14 -3.69
N GLY A 81 31.56 28.80 -3.64
CA GLY A 81 30.78 27.94 -4.53
C GLY A 81 29.43 27.51 -3.95
N SER A 82 28.97 26.37 -4.43
CA SER A 82 27.78 25.66 -3.96
C SER A 82 28.10 24.80 -2.74
N LEU A 83 27.14 24.69 -1.82
CA LEU A 83 27.19 23.71 -0.73
C LEU A 83 26.15 22.61 -0.98
N VAL A 84 26.61 21.37 -1.05
CA VAL A 84 25.77 20.18 -1.13
C VAL A 84 25.95 19.35 0.13
N ALA A 85 24.87 19.12 0.87
CA ALA A 85 24.85 18.27 2.04
C ALA A 85 24.01 17.01 1.73
N ILE A 86 24.64 15.85 1.73
CA ILE A 86 24.02 14.55 1.43
C ILE A 86 24.00 13.73 2.73
N ASN A 87 22.80 13.34 3.16
CA ASN A 87 22.53 12.67 4.44
C ASN A 87 23.16 13.42 5.62
N ALA A 88 23.08 14.75 5.56
CA ALA A 88 23.85 15.66 6.39
C ALA A 88 22.99 16.89 6.74
N ASP A 89 22.94 17.24 8.03
CA ASP A 89 22.23 18.44 8.48
C ASP A 89 23.14 19.67 8.37
N VAL A 90 22.59 20.80 7.94
CA VAL A 90 23.32 22.07 7.82
C VAL A 90 22.90 23.05 8.91
N ARG A 91 23.86 23.59 9.65
CA ARG A 91 23.65 24.61 10.67
C ARG A 91 24.39 25.89 10.30
N PHE A 92 23.64 26.97 10.17
CA PHE A 92 24.20 28.28 9.89
C PHE A 92 24.35 29.10 11.15
N ALA A 93 25.55 29.65 11.36
CA ALA A 93 25.76 30.74 12.31
C ALA A 93 25.41 32.08 11.66
N LYS A 94 25.16 33.10 12.49
CA LYS A 94 24.85 34.45 12.02
C LYS A 94 26.01 35.01 11.20
N GLY A 95 25.73 35.45 9.98
CA GLY A 95 26.71 36.01 9.04
C GLY A 95 27.36 35.00 8.11
N ALA A 96 26.96 33.73 8.15
CA ALA A 96 27.42 32.71 7.20
C ALA A 96 27.03 33.06 5.76
N GLN A 97 27.91 32.73 4.80
CA GLN A 97 27.72 33.07 3.39
C GLN A 97 27.96 31.86 2.48
N ILE A 98 27.00 31.60 1.58
CA ILE A 98 27.14 30.66 0.46
C ILE A 98 27.05 31.48 -0.84
N GLY A 99 28.08 31.45 -1.67
CA GLY A 99 28.21 32.29 -2.85
C GLY A 99 27.25 31.89 -3.98
N GLN A 100 26.93 30.61 -4.09
CA GLN A 100 25.98 30.09 -5.07
C GLN A 100 24.79 29.41 -4.40
N GLN A 101 24.50 28.17 -4.77
CA GLN A 101 23.32 27.42 -4.37
C GLN A 101 23.57 26.52 -3.16
N LEU A 102 22.51 26.25 -2.42
CA LEU A 102 22.48 25.30 -1.30
C LEU A 102 21.58 24.13 -1.66
N MET A 103 22.14 22.92 -1.66
CA MET A 103 21.37 21.68 -1.81
C MET A 103 21.50 20.82 -0.57
N VAL A 104 20.38 20.42 0.02
CA VAL A 104 20.36 19.50 1.15
C VAL A 104 19.52 18.29 0.79
N VAL A 105 20.13 17.11 0.74
CA VAL A 105 19.49 15.83 0.44
C VAL A 105 19.62 14.95 1.67
N GLY A 106 18.53 14.42 2.20
CA GLY A 106 18.59 13.55 3.38
C GLY A 106 18.98 14.28 4.65
N GLY A 107 18.85 15.61 4.69
CA GLY A 107 19.30 16.52 5.76
C GLY A 107 18.25 17.58 6.10
N GLY A 108 18.36 18.18 7.29
CA GLY A 108 17.65 19.38 7.71
C GLY A 108 18.54 20.63 7.64
N MET A 109 17.93 21.81 7.78
CA MET A 109 18.64 23.09 7.86
C MET A 109 18.17 23.89 9.08
N VAL A 110 19.10 24.49 9.82
CA VAL A 110 18.80 25.34 10.98
C VAL A 110 19.61 26.63 10.89
N GLY A 111 19.02 27.75 11.29
CA GLY A 111 19.69 29.05 11.34
C GLY A 111 19.78 29.77 9.98
N GLN A 112 19.02 29.32 8.98
CA GLN A 112 18.99 29.91 7.64
C GLN A 112 18.70 31.42 7.64
N ASP A 113 17.83 31.89 8.53
CA ASP A 113 17.46 33.32 8.63
C ASP A 113 18.66 34.23 8.96
N GLY A 114 19.74 33.66 9.50
CA GLY A 114 20.99 34.35 9.80
C GLY A 114 22.06 34.26 8.73
N ALA A 115 21.82 33.58 7.61
CA ALA A 115 22.78 33.33 6.54
C ALA A 115 22.40 34.05 5.23
N THR A 116 23.39 34.33 4.39
CA THR A 116 23.19 34.86 3.03
C THR A 116 23.56 33.80 2.01
N ILE A 117 22.62 33.45 1.14
CA ILE A 117 22.79 32.44 0.09
C ILE A 117 22.57 33.16 -1.25
N GLY A 118 23.58 33.12 -2.12
CA GLY A 118 23.61 33.88 -3.38
C GLY A 118 22.70 33.32 -4.47
N GLY A 119 22.32 32.05 -4.38
CA GLY A 119 21.48 31.35 -5.36
C GLY A 119 20.32 30.58 -4.75
N ASP A 120 19.79 29.63 -5.51
CA ASP A 120 18.64 28.81 -5.12
C ASP A 120 18.95 27.94 -3.90
N ILE A 121 17.94 27.77 -3.05
CA ILE A 121 17.94 26.79 -1.97
C ILE A 121 17.04 25.63 -2.38
N ARG A 122 17.61 24.43 -2.45
CA ARG A 122 16.88 23.21 -2.83
C ARG A 122 17.06 22.18 -1.72
N SER A 123 15.95 21.66 -1.20
CA SER A 123 16.01 20.63 -0.17
C SER A 123 15.13 19.44 -0.51
N GLN A 124 15.66 18.26 -0.21
CA GLN A 124 14.98 16.99 -0.24
C GLN A 124 15.18 16.31 1.11
N ALA A 125 14.08 15.99 1.77
CA ALA A 125 14.11 15.37 3.10
C ALA A 125 14.42 13.86 3.05
N GLU A 126 14.41 13.23 1.89
CA GLU A 126 14.71 11.81 1.73
C GLU A 126 16.21 11.56 1.72
N LEU A 127 16.64 10.53 2.44
CA LEU A 127 18.02 10.09 2.43
C LEU A 127 18.40 9.64 1.02
N LEU A 128 19.58 10.03 0.57
CA LEU A 128 20.18 9.44 -0.61
C LEU A 128 20.78 8.10 -0.21
N ARG A 129 20.24 7.00 -0.71
CA ARG A 129 20.96 5.72 -0.66
C ARG A 129 22.03 5.74 -1.74
N TYR A 130 23.22 5.27 -1.42
CA TYR A 130 24.34 5.26 -2.34
C TYR A 130 25.35 4.19 -1.96
N HIS A 131 26.13 3.78 -2.95
CA HIS A 131 27.42 3.14 -2.77
C HIS A 131 28.50 3.99 -3.46
N LEU A 132 29.75 3.77 -3.08
CA LEU A 132 30.90 4.45 -3.68
C LEU A 132 31.63 3.48 -4.62
N GLU A 133 31.77 3.87 -5.89
CA GLU A 133 32.69 3.23 -6.84
C GLU A 133 33.99 4.06 -6.85
N GLY A 134 34.93 3.70 -5.99
CA GLY A 134 36.12 4.53 -5.72
C GLY A 134 35.71 5.81 -4.99
N GLU A 135 35.94 6.97 -5.62
CA GLU A 135 35.51 8.29 -5.09
C GLU A 135 34.20 8.80 -5.70
N ARG A 136 33.59 8.04 -6.61
CA ARG A 136 32.35 8.41 -7.29
C ARG A 136 31.16 7.93 -6.48
N LEU A 137 30.24 8.83 -6.20
CA LEU A 137 28.96 8.51 -5.55
C LEU A 137 27.98 7.99 -6.59
N VAL A 138 27.58 6.73 -6.41
CA VAL A 138 26.61 6.05 -7.25
C VAL A 138 25.31 5.88 -6.44
N PRO A 139 24.22 6.51 -6.88
CA PRO A 139 22.94 6.44 -6.17
C PRO A 139 22.35 5.03 -6.26
N ASP A 140 21.92 4.51 -5.12
CA ASP A 140 21.17 3.26 -5.02
C ASP A 140 19.67 3.54 -5.14
N ALA A 141 18.93 2.61 -5.75
CA ALA A 141 17.48 2.67 -5.74
C ALA A 141 16.93 2.31 -4.36
N ASP A 142 15.91 3.04 -3.89
CA ASP A 142 15.05 2.55 -2.83
C ASP A 142 14.43 1.22 -3.27
N PRO A 143 14.43 0.17 -2.42
CA PRO A 143 13.58 -0.98 -2.66
C PRO A 143 12.13 -0.48 -2.63
N VAL A 144 11.44 -0.56 -3.76
CA VAL A 144 10.04 -0.14 -3.86
C VAL A 144 9.20 -1.09 -3.02
N TYR A 145 8.88 -0.70 -1.78
CA TYR A 145 7.88 -1.41 -0.99
C TYR A 145 6.50 -1.08 -1.54
N ASP A 146 5.92 -2.03 -2.27
CA ASP A 146 4.52 -2.03 -2.73
C ASP A 146 3.76 -3.11 -1.96
N ASP A 147 2.70 -2.69 -1.26
CA ASP A 147 1.93 -3.50 -0.30
C ASP A 147 0.92 -4.45 -0.92
N SER A 148 0.79 -4.44 -2.25
CA SER A 148 0.14 -5.55 -2.94
C SER A 148 1.09 -6.76 -2.97
N TRP A 149 0.66 -7.89 -2.41
CA TRP A 149 1.39 -9.18 -2.48
C TRP A 149 1.88 -9.52 -3.90
N TRP A 150 1.12 -9.09 -4.92
CA TRP A 150 1.48 -9.23 -6.33
C TRP A 150 2.74 -8.47 -6.75
N ASN A 151 3.03 -7.31 -6.17
CA ASN A 151 4.25 -6.55 -6.44
C ASN A 151 5.35 -6.77 -5.40
N ARG A 152 5.05 -7.43 -4.27
CA ARG A 152 6.11 -7.95 -3.39
C ARG A 152 6.97 -9.02 -4.07
N HIS A 153 6.39 -9.77 -5.01
CA HIS A 153 7.13 -10.60 -5.96
C HIS A 153 8.07 -9.77 -6.86
N ARG A 154 7.75 -8.49 -7.14
CA ARG A 154 8.63 -7.54 -7.83
C ARG A 154 9.76 -6.97 -6.99
N VAL A 155 9.69 -6.98 -5.65
CA VAL A 155 10.77 -6.43 -4.81
C VAL A 155 12.06 -7.26 -4.95
N ARG A 156 11.97 -8.57 -5.19
CA ARG A 156 13.13 -9.37 -5.63
C ARG A 156 13.45 -9.23 -7.12
N HIS A 157 12.53 -8.77 -7.96
CA HIS A 157 12.81 -8.44 -9.36
C HIS A 157 13.60 -7.13 -9.52
N GLU A 158 13.56 -6.21 -8.56
CA GLU A 158 14.27 -4.92 -8.67
C GLU A 158 15.76 -5.03 -8.37
N PHE A 159 16.18 -5.90 -7.44
CA PHE A 159 17.59 -6.22 -7.25
C PHE A 159 18.24 -6.92 -8.45
N ARG A 160 17.46 -7.39 -9.43
CA ARG A 160 17.93 -8.12 -10.62
C ARG A 160 17.19 -7.70 -11.90
N ARG A 161 16.95 -6.41 -12.10
CA ARG A 161 16.43 -5.92 -13.39
C ARG A 161 17.42 -6.27 -14.50
N GLY A 162 17.02 -7.20 -15.37
CA GLY A 162 17.77 -7.55 -16.58
C GLY A 162 18.48 -8.91 -16.52
N GLU A 163 18.68 -9.48 -15.33
CA GLU A 163 19.40 -10.74 -15.20
C GLU A 163 18.49 -11.95 -15.44
N ALA A 164 18.95 -12.84 -16.30
CA ALA A 164 18.39 -14.17 -16.44
C ALA A 164 18.73 -14.98 -15.19
N PHE A 165 17.73 -15.61 -14.56
CA PHE A 165 17.96 -16.46 -13.40
C PHE A 165 17.17 -17.76 -13.47
N THR A 166 17.72 -18.78 -12.83
CA THR A 166 17.05 -20.02 -12.49
C THR A 166 17.43 -20.31 -11.06
N ASP A 167 16.45 -20.34 -10.17
CA ASP A 167 16.73 -20.65 -8.77
C ASP A 167 15.55 -21.41 -8.15
N PHE A 168 15.81 -21.93 -6.94
CA PHE A 168 14.79 -22.53 -6.09
C PHE A 168 14.47 -21.53 -4.98
N PHE A 169 13.22 -21.09 -4.93
CA PHE A 169 12.75 -20.06 -4.02
C PHE A 169 11.99 -20.71 -2.86
N TYR A 170 12.26 -20.26 -1.64
CA TYR A 170 11.51 -20.63 -0.44
C TYR A 170 11.33 -19.42 0.46
N VAL A 171 10.15 -19.28 1.07
CA VAL A 171 9.82 -18.19 1.98
C VAL A 171 8.55 -18.51 2.76
N ALA A 172 8.49 -18.13 4.04
CA ALA A 172 7.25 -18.01 4.78
C ALA A 172 6.58 -16.71 4.35
N SER A 173 5.72 -16.74 3.32
CA SER A 173 5.44 -15.52 2.54
C SER A 173 4.03 -14.99 2.54
N ARG A 174 3.00 -15.76 2.93
CA ARG A 174 1.66 -15.15 3.06
C ARG A 174 1.48 -14.52 4.45
N ALA A 175 0.60 -13.52 4.49
CA ALA A 175 0.17 -12.89 5.72
C ALA A 175 -0.25 -13.97 6.71
N TYR A 176 0.43 -14.04 7.85
CA TYR A 176 0.00 -14.90 8.94
C TYR A 176 -1.45 -14.61 9.28
N ASN A 177 -2.31 -15.63 9.31
CA ASN A 177 -3.73 -15.43 9.53
C ASN A 177 -4.36 -16.60 10.27
N ARG A 178 -5.59 -16.40 10.77
CA ARG A 178 -6.29 -17.40 11.58
C ARG A 178 -6.67 -18.69 10.82
N VAL A 179 -6.65 -18.68 9.48
CA VAL A 179 -7.06 -19.81 8.64
C VAL A 179 -5.85 -20.64 8.18
N GLU A 180 -4.75 -20.00 7.79
CA GLU A 180 -3.56 -20.68 7.27
C GLU A 180 -2.41 -20.77 8.28
N GLY A 181 -2.39 -19.93 9.31
CA GLY A 181 -1.19 -19.68 10.11
C GLY A 181 -0.11 -19.08 9.21
N TRP A 182 1.12 -19.59 9.27
CA TRP A 182 2.10 -19.33 8.21
C TRP A 182 1.76 -20.13 6.97
N SER A 183 1.71 -19.45 5.83
CA SER A 183 1.75 -20.09 4.51
C SER A 183 3.18 -20.04 3.98
N ILE A 184 3.82 -21.20 3.96
CA ILE A 184 5.16 -21.39 3.41
C ILE A 184 5.02 -21.73 1.94
N VAL A 185 5.76 -21.02 1.10
CA VAL A 185 5.77 -21.21 -0.35
C VAL A 185 7.16 -21.63 -0.78
N ALA A 186 7.26 -22.71 -1.54
CA ALA A 186 8.54 -23.23 -2.03
C ALA A 186 8.43 -23.81 -3.44
N GLY A 187 9.42 -23.54 -4.30
CA GLY A 187 9.51 -24.15 -5.62
C GLY A 187 10.41 -23.39 -6.60
N PRO A 188 10.58 -23.91 -7.83
CA PRO A 188 11.42 -23.30 -8.85
C PRO A 188 10.84 -21.98 -9.40
N ARG A 189 11.75 -21.06 -9.72
CA ARG A 189 11.44 -19.89 -10.54
C ARG A 189 12.49 -19.66 -11.63
N PHE A 190 12.03 -19.12 -12.73
CA PHE A 190 12.77 -18.97 -13.96
C PHE A 190 12.44 -17.63 -14.61
N GLN A 191 13.47 -16.83 -14.87
CA GLN A 191 13.34 -15.60 -15.64
C GLN A 191 14.35 -15.58 -16.77
N ARG A 192 13.91 -15.16 -17.95
CA ARG A 192 14.79 -14.85 -19.09
C ARG A 192 14.40 -13.50 -19.67
N THR A 193 15.38 -12.81 -20.23
CA THR A 193 15.25 -11.47 -20.82
C THR A 193 15.78 -11.50 -22.26
N PRO A 194 15.12 -12.25 -23.16
CA PRO A 194 15.51 -12.26 -24.57
C PRO A 194 15.40 -10.86 -25.18
N ALA A 195 16.06 -10.61 -26.32
CA ALA A 195 16.09 -9.28 -26.95
C ALA A 195 14.69 -8.70 -27.24
N TRP A 196 13.70 -9.56 -27.47
CA TRP A 196 12.32 -9.17 -27.76
C TRP A 196 11.45 -8.93 -26.53
N GLY A 197 11.90 -9.26 -25.30
CA GLY A 197 11.03 -9.18 -24.14
C GLY A 197 11.55 -9.81 -22.86
N LYS A 198 10.61 -10.28 -22.04
CA LYS A 198 10.87 -10.94 -20.76
C LYS A 198 9.94 -12.14 -20.60
N ILE A 199 10.49 -13.24 -20.13
CA ILE A 199 9.76 -14.46 -19.78
C ILE A 199 9.94 -14.66 -18.28
N ASN A 200 8.84 -14.90 -17.56
CA ASN A 200 8.85 -15.30 -16.16
C ASN A 200 7.99 -16.55 -15.97
N VAL A 201 8.52 -17.56 -15.29
CA VAL A 201 7.82 -18.79 -14.94
C VAL A 201 8.11 -19.11 -13.49
N GLU A 202 7.06 -19.36 -12.72
CA GLU A 202 7.09 -19.64 -11.29
C GLU A 202 6.18 -20.85 -11.04
N ALA A 203 6.65 -21.81 -10.24
CA ALA A 203 5.83 -22.96 -9.85
C ALA A 203 6.13 -23.29 -8.39
N PHE A 204 5.15 -23.08 -7.52
CA PHE A 204 5.33 -23.20 -6.09
C PHE A 204 4.30 -24.14 -5.46
N GLY A 205 4.77 -24.96 -4.53
CA GLY A 205 3.93 -25.62 -3.54
C GLY A 205 3.67 -24.69 -2.36
N VAL A 206 2.46 -24.77 -1.81
CA VAL A 206 2.03 -24.00 -0.64
C VAL A 206 1.76 -24.97 0.50
N VAL A 207 2.36 -24.70 1.67
CA VAL A 207 2.13 -25.46 2.90
C VAL A 207 1.65 -24.50 3.98
N ARG A 208 0.48 -24.79 4.55
CA ARG A 208 -0.16 -24.01 5.62
C ARG A 208 0.15 -24.67 6.96
N THR A 209 0.36 -23.87 8.00
CA THR A 209 0.88 -24.37 9.31
C THR A 209 -0.14 -24.30 10.43
N ALA A 210 -1.34 -23.76 10.19
CA ALA A 210 -2.41 -23.75 11.18
C ALA A 210 -2.79 -25.16 11.64
N ARG A 211 -3.16 -25.31 12.91
CA ARG A 211 -3.56 -26.61 13.48
C ARG A 211 -5.07 -26.85 13.27
N PRO A 212 -5.53 -28.11 13.17
CA PRO A 212 -4.77 -29.35 13.13
C PRO A 212 -4.11 -29.57 11.75
N ILE A 213 -2.82 -29.88 11.69
CA ILE A 213 -2.15 -30.16 10.42
C ILE A 213 -2.61 -31.54 9.90
N ARG A 214 -3.28 -31.55 8.75
CA ARG A 214 -3.73 -32.75 8.05
C ARG A 214 -3.15 -32.71 6.65
N TRP A 215 -2.61 -33.80 6.13
CA TRP A 215 -2.02 -33.82 4.77
C TRP A 215 -3.11 -33.93 3.71
N ASP A 216 -3.94 -32.89 3.61
CA ASP A 216 -5.08 -32.74 2.69
C ASP A 216 -5.03 -31.38 1.97
N ASP A 217 -6.08 -31.08 1.20
CA ASP A 217 -6.27 -29.83 0.46
C ASP A 217 -6.42 -28.59 1.36
N GLN A 218 -6.73 -28.77 2.64
CA GLN A 218 -6.79 -27.68 3.61
C GLN A 218 -5.40 -27.22 4.07
N THR A 219 -4.38 -28.07 3.95
CA THR A 219 -3.01 -27.78 4.38
C THR A 219 -2.07 -27.58 3.20
N LEU A 220 -2.29 -28.30 2.11
CA LEU A 220 -1.49 -28.20 0.89
C LEU A 220 -2.22 -27.36 -0.16
N GLY A 221 -1.46 -26.60 -0.93
CA GLY A 221 -1.95 -25.87 -2.09
C GLY A 221 -0.84 -25.69 -3.11
N HIS A 222 -1.13 -24.93 -4.16
CA HIS A 222 -0.15 -24.66 -5.21
C HIS A 222 -0.38 -23.28 -5.82
N GLU A 223 0.67 -22.72 -6.39
CA GLU A 223 0.61 -21.48 -7.16
C GLU A 223 1.62 -21.56 -8.29
N ALA A 224 1.15 -21.58 -9.53
CA ALA A 224 1.97 -21.56 -10.71
C ALA A 224 1.61 -20.37 -11.60
N ARG A 225 2.61 -19.76 -12.22
CA ARG A 225 2.46 -18.60 -13.10
C ARG A 225 3.43 -18.72 -14.26
N ALA A 226 2.96 -18.37 -15.45
CA ALA A 226 3.81 -18.08 -16.60
C ALA A 226 3.40 -16.73 -17.17
N GLU A 227 4.37 -15.88 -17.49
CA GLU A 227 4.16 -14.57 -18.12
C GLU A 227 5.22 -14.31 -19.18
N VAL A 228 4.78 -13.78 -20.31
CA VAL A 228 5.63 -13.30 -21.39
C VAL A 228 5.30 -11.83 -21.63
N GLN A 229 6.29 -10.96 -21.52
CA GLN A 229 6.18 -9.52 -21.74
C GLN A 229 6.94 -9.13 -23.01
N PHE A 230 6.30 -8.32 -23.86
CA PHE A 230 6.85 -7.76 -25.09
C PHE A 230 6.93 -6.23 -24.97
N GLY A 231 8.03 -5.63 -25.44
CA GLY A 231 8.18 -4.17 -25.53
C GLY A 231 8.59 -3.46 -24.23
N LYS A 232 9.33 -2.34 -24.39
CA LYS A 232 9.69 -1.36 -23.33
C LYS A 232 9.81 0.04 -23.97
N PRO A 233 9.36 1.14 -23.31
CA PRO A 233 8.68 1.22 -22.01
C PRO A 233 7.17 0.89 -22.10
N MET A 234 6.58 1.04 -23.29
CA MET A 234 5.24 0.54 -23.58
C MET A 234 5.34 -0.94 -23.93
N GLY A 235 4.46 -1.76 -23.36
CA GLY A 235 4.55 -3.19 -23.53
C GLY A 235 3.26 -3.93 -23.26
N VAL A 236 3.19 -5.16 -23.77
CA VAL A 236 2.08 -6.07 -23.54
C VAL A 236 2.63 -7.30 -22.85
N ALA A 237 2.06 -7.67 -21.71
CA ALA A 237 2.34 -8.94 -21.05
C ALA A 237 1.14 -9.87 -21.16
N LEU A 238 1.39 -11.11 -21.57
CA LEU A 238 0.40 -12.17 -21.61
C LEU A 238 0.82 -13.23 -20.60
N GLY A 239 -0.10 -13.68 -19.76
CA GLY A 239 0.21 -14.66 -18.75
C GLY A 239 -0.95 -15.53 -18.36
N GLY A 240 -0.60 -16.64 -17.72
CA GLY A 240 -1.51 -17.61 -17.16
C GLY A 240 -1.11 -17.97 -15.74
N ARG A 241 -2.08 -18.40 -14.95
CA ARG A 241 -1.92 -18.81 -13.56
C ARG A 241 -2.77 -20.02 -13.26
N LEU A 242 -2.25 -20.87 -12.38
CA LEU A 242 -2.98 -21.94 -11.71
C LEU A 242 -2.78 -21.76 -10.21
N PHE A 243 -3.84 -21.89 -9.44
CA PHE A 243 -3.78 -21.59 -8.02
C PHE A 243 -4.74 -22.42 -7.20
N ASP A 244 -4.30 -22.79 -6.01
CA ASP A 244 -5.09 -23.30 -4.88
C ASP A 244 -4.61 -22.55 -3.62
N VAL A 245 -5.38 -21.54 -3.24
CA VAL A 245 -4.96 -20.52 -2.27
C VAL A 245 -6.12 -20.08 -1.38
N VAL A 246 -5.82 -19.70 -0.15
CA VAL A 246 -6.77 -18.94 0.67
C VAL A 246 -6.58 -17.46 0.36
N ALA A 247 -7.68 -16.79 0.03
CA ALA A 247 -7.70 -15.39 -0.35
C ALA A 247 -8.54 -14.57 0.63
N PRO A 248 -8.15 -13.32 0.90
CA PRO A 248 -8.99 -12.42 1.67
C PRO A 248 -10.20 -11.94 0.84
N THR A 249 -11.33 -11.68 1.50
CA THR A 249 -12.50 -11.04 0.88
C THR A 249 -12.20 -9.59 0.49
N GLU A 250 -11.43 -8.89 1.31
CA GLU A 250 -11.00 -7.51 1.08
C GLU A 250 -9.52 -7.34 1.40
N SER A 251 -8.74 -6.91 0.40
CA SER A 251 -7.31 -6.63 0.54
C SER A 251 -6.96 -5.15 0.49
N TRP A 252 -7.96 -4.28 0.26
CA TRP A 252 -7.76 -2.85 0.01
C TRP A 252 -7.55 -2.02 1.30
N GLN A 253 -7.95 -2.56 2.46
CA GLN A 253 -7.96 -1.83 3.73
C GLN A 253 -6.58 -1.79 4.41
N LEU A 254 -5.91 -2.94 4.51
CA LEU A 254 -4.63 -3.13 5.19
C LEU A 254 -3.72 -4.03 4.34
N GLY A 255 -2.41 -3.81 4.40
CA GLY A 255 -1.42 -4.63 3.72
C GLY A 255 -1.28 -6.04 4.33
N ASN A 256 -0.65 -6.94 3.58
CA ASN A 256 -0.43 -8.32 4.03
C ASN A 256 0.54 -8.41 5.22
N THR A 257 1.58 -7.57 5.27
CA THR A 257 2.51 -7.56 6.42
C THR A 257 1.77 -7.15 7.67
N GLU A 258 1.01 -6.06 7.57
CA GLU A 258 0.32 -5.47 8.70
C GLU A 258 -0.70 -6.43 9.30
N VAL A 259 -1.55 -7.05 8.49
CA VAL A 259 -2.50 -8.08 8.97
C VAL A 259 -1.76 -9.30 9.50
N GLY A 260 -0.67 -9.71 8.83
CA GLY A 260 0.17 -10.82 9.24
C GLY A 260 0.73 -10.65 10.65
N LEU A 261 1.40 -9.53 10.88
CA LEU A 261 2.03 -9.23 12.16
C LEU A 261 1.00 -8.91 13.24
N ALA A 262 -0.09 -8.22 12.92
CA ALA A 262 -1.19 -8.03 13.87
C ALA A 262 -1.80 -9.38 14.32
N SER A 263 -1.92 -10.34 13.41
CA SER A 263 -2.40 -11.68 13.73
C SER A 263 -1.37 -12.42 14.60
N ALA A 264 -0.13 -12.56 14.14
CA ALA A 264 0.91 -13.33 14.84
C ALA A 264 1.29 -12.75 16.20
N LEU A 265 1.37 -11.42 16.32
CA LEU A 265 1.83 -10.75 17.53
C LEU A 265 0.68 -10.40 18.47
N LEU A 266 -0.41 -9.84 17.94
CA LEU A 266 -1.47 -9.23 18.75
C LEU A 266 -2.74 -10.08 18.85
N HIS A 267 -2.81 -11.25 18.19
CA HIS A 267 -4.03 -12.05 18.08
C HIS A 267 -5.19 -11.24 17.47
N ARG A 268 -4.91 -10.44 16.45
CA ARG A 268 -5.90 -9.60 15.76
C ARG A 268 -5.82 -9.74 14.25
N ASP A 269 -6.76 -10.49 13.68
CA ASP A 269 -6.89 -10.71 12.25
C ASP A 269 -8.03 -9.88 11.65
N TYR A 270 -7.63 -8.86 10.88
CA TYR A 270 -8.51 -7.83 10.31
C TYR A 270 -9.01 -8.17 8.90
N ARG A 271 -9.21 -9.45 8.59
CA ARG A 271 -9.73 -9.90 7.28
C ARG A 271 -10.64 -11.10 7.42
N ASP A 272 -11.47 -11.35 6.42
CA ASP A 272 -12.18 -12.61 6.24
C ASP A 272 -11.63 -13.35 5.04
N TYR A 273 -11.73 -14.68 5.04
CA TYR A 273 -11.03 -15.53 4.08
C TYR A 273 -11.94 -16.55 3.41
N TYR A 274 -11.60 -16.92 2.18
CA TYR A 274 -12.24 -17.99 1.42
C TYR A 274 -11.20 -18.75 0.58
N GLY A 275 -11.50 -19.99 0.22
CA GLY A 275 -10.64 -20.80 -0.64
C GLY A 275 -10.90 -20.48 -2.12
N ARG A 276 -9.83 -20.43 -2.91
CA ARG A 276 -9.88 -20.27 -4.37
C ARG A 276 -9.01 -21.33 -5.02
N HIS A 277 -9.63 -22.14 -5.86
CA HIS A 277 -8.93 -23.12 -6.68
C HIS A 277 -9.32 -22.94 -8.15
N GLY A 278 -8.36 -22.72 -9.04
CA GLY A 278 -8.67 -22.55 -10.45
C GLY A 278 -7.52 -22.05 -11.30
N GLY A 279 -7.89 -21.46 -12.43
CA GLY A 279 -6.96 -20.89 -13.39
C GLY A 279 -7.37 -19.50 -13.85
N GLU A 280 -6.39 -18.67 -14.16
CA GLU A 280 -6.58 -17.32 -14.70
C GLU A 280 -5.67 -17.12 -15.91
N VAL A 281 -6.20 -16.48 -16.94
CA VAL A 281 -5.42 -15.93 -18.06
C VAL A 281 -5.59 -14.42 -18.07
N TYR A 282 -4.51 -13.69 -18.35
CA TYR A 282 -4.56 -12.23 -18.37
C TYR A 282 -3.67 -11.62 -19.45
N ALA A 283 -4.06 -10.42 -19.86
CA ALA A 283 -3.29 -9.50 -20.67
C ALA A 283 -3.09 -8.19 -19.91
N ARG A 284 -1.84 -7.75 -19.77
CA ARG A 284 -1.46 -6.47 -19.17
C ARG A 284 -0.92 -5.55 -20.24
N PHE A 285 -1.52 -4.38 -20.38
CA PHE A 285 -1.09 -3.31 -21.25
C PHE A 285 -0.40 -2.26 -20.41
N GLN A 286 0.92 -2.14 -20.58
CA GLN A 286 1.71 -1.13 -19.93
C GLN A 286 1.80 0.09 -20.86
N ALA A 287 1.12 1.17 -20.49
CA ALA A 287 1.10 2.40 -21.28
C ALA A 287 2.29 3.31 -20.95
N THR A 288 2.68 3.36 -19.67
CA THR A 288 3.88 4.05 -19.19
C THR A 288 4.50 3.22 -18.06
N ASP A 289 5.59 3.70 -17.48
CA ASP A 289 6.13 3.11 -16.24
C ASP A 289 5.20 3.28 -15.03
N ASP A 290 4.25 4.21 -15.11
CA ASP A 290 3.37 4.61 -14.01
C ASP A 290 1.93 4.13 -14.20
N ALA A 291 1.58 3.61 -15.38
CA ALA A 291 0.21 3.22 -15.70
C ALA A 291 0.14 1.87 -16.42
N ASP A 292 -0.71 0.98 -15.90
CA ASP A 292 -1.02 -0.31 -16.51
C ASP A 292 -2.51 -0.66 -16.45
N LEU A 293 -2.98 -1.35 -17.48
CA LEU A 293 -4.32 -1.93 -17.57
C LEU A 293 -4.19 -3.44 -17.66
N THR A 294 -4.79 -4.17 -16.74
CA THR A 294 -4.85 -5.64 -16.75
C THR A 294 -6.27 -6.10 -17.06
N LEU A 295 -6.43 -6.91 -18.09
CA LEU A 295 -7.65 -7.65 -18.41
C LEU A 295 -7.43 -9.12 -18.06
N ALA A 296 -8.31 -9.71 -17.27
CA ALA A 296 -8.20 -11.09 -16.81
C ALA A 296 -9.51 -11.84 -16.97
N PHE A 297 -9.39 -13.13 -17.27
CA PHE A 297 -10.49 -14.09 -17.22
C PHE A 297 -10.06 -15.26 -16.33
N SER A 298 -10.88 -15.61 -15.34
CA SER A 298 -10.63 -16.73 -14.46
C SER A 298 -11.81 -17.70 -14.39
N ASN A 299 -11.48 -18.97 -14.18
CA ASN A 299 -12.42 -20.03 -13.87
C ASN A 299 -12.01 -20.62 -12.53
N GLU A 300 -12.85 -20.46 -11.52
CA GLU A 300 -12.54 -20.66 -10.12
C GLU A 300 -13.60 -21.48 -9.42
N ARG A 301 -13.16 -22.43 -8.60
CA ARG A 301 -13.97 -23.01 -7.53
C ARG A 301 -13.69 -22.26 -6.24
N TRP A 302 -14.74 -21.68 -5.68
CA TRP A 302 -14.73 -21.05 -4.37
C TRP A 302 -15.10 -22.08 -3.31
N ALA A 303 -14.32 -22.06 -2.23
CA ALA A 303 -14.54 -22.93 -1.08
C ALA A 303 -14.77 -22.08 0.16
N ASP A 304 -15.64 -22.60 1.01
CA ASP A 304 -15.79 -22.13 2.37
C ASP A 304 -14.64 -22.69 3.23
N VAL A 305 -13.97 -21.81 3.98
CA VAL A 305 -12.85 -22.17 4.84
C VAL A 305 -13.15 -21.73 6.27
N ARG A 306 -12.78 -22.55 7.25
CA ARG A 306 -12.99 -22.24 8.66
C ARG A 306 -11.73 -21.68 9.29
N ASP A 307 -11.93 -20.87 10.33
CA ASP A 307 -10.86 -20.54 11.24
C ASP A 307 -10.27 -21.81 11.87
N ARG A 308 -9.00 -21.71 12.18
CA ARG A 308 -8.19 -22.75 12.80
C ARG A 308 -7.55 -22.16 14.04
N ASP A 309 -6.67 -22.92 14.65
CA ASP A 309 -5.94 -22.50 15.85
C ASP A 309 -4.44 -22.36 15.57
N PRO A 310 -4.01 -21.33 14.82
CA PRO A 310 -2.60 -21.01 14.71
C PRO A 310 -2.13 -20.26 15.97
N TRP A 311 -0.83 -20.32 16.27
CA TRP A 311 -0.26 -19.71 17.48
C TRP A 311 -0.36 -18.16 17.47
N SER A 312 -0.22 -17.50 18.61
CA SER A 312 0.06 -16.06 18.65
C SER A 312 0.93 -15.73 19.84
N LEU A 313 1.74 -14.69 19.74
CA LEU A 313 2.67 -14.30 20.80
C LEU A 313 1.90 -13.79 22.03
N LEU A 314 0.95 -12.88 21.80
CA LEU A 314 0.03 -12.42 22.83
C LEU A 314 -1.31 -13.16 22.67
N ARG A 315 -1.98 -13.41 23.79
CA ARG A 315 -3.34 -13.99 23.83
C ARG A 315 -3.48 -15.31 23.05
N GLY A 316 -2.44 -16.14 23.06
CA GLY A 316 -2.43 -17.43 22.36
C GLY A 316 -3.44 -18.46 22.89
N ASP A 317 -3.95 -18.26 24.11
CA ASP A 317 -4.95 -19.12 24.74
C ASP A 317 -6.40 -18.63 24.51
N GLU A 318 -6.59 -17.45 23.91
CA GLU A 318 -7.92 -16.94 23.58
C GLU A 318 -8.41 -17.55 22.25
N PRO A 319 -9.73 -17.79 22.09
CA PRO A 319 -10.27 -18.26 20.83
C PRO A 319 -10.18 -17.17 19.76
N TRP A 320 -9.73 -17.55 18.56
CA TRP A 320 -9.72 -16.68 17.40
C TRP A 320 -11.15 -16.23 17.02
N ARG A 321 -11.27 -15.03 16.45
CA ARG A 321 -12.52 -14.59 15.83
C ARG A 321 -12.90 -15.59 14.72
N ALA A 322 -14.10 -16.14 14.79
CA ALA A 322 -14.58 -17.10 13.78
C ALA A 322 -14.44 -16.54 12.35
N ASN A 323 -14.03 -17.38 11.40
CA ASN A 323 -14.11 -17.04 9.98
C ASN A 323 -15.57 -17.22 9.51
N PRO A 324 -16.19 -16.19 8.92
CA PRO A 324 -17.59 -16.28 8.54
C PRO A 324 -17.81 -17.29 7.42
N THR A 325 -19.06 -17.73 7.29
CA THR A 325 -19.48 -18.65 6.25
C THR A 325 -19.57 -17.97 4.91
N MET A 326 -18.83 -18.54 3.96
CA MET A 326 -18.71 -18.06 2.59
C MET A 326 -19.62 -18.87 1.66
N ASP A 327 -19.91 -18.34 0.47
CA ASP A 327 -20.74 -19.00 -0.54
C ASP A 327 -19.86 -19.86 -1.48
N PRO A 328 -19.73 -21.19 -1.32
CA PRO A 328 -18.92 -22.02 -2.19
C PRO A 328 -19.63 -22.33 -3.51
N GLY A 329 -18.84 -22.69 -4.51
CA GLY A 329 -19.34 -23.06 -5.84
C GLY A 329 -18.35 -22.76 -6.94
N ASP A 330 -18.78 -22.84 -8.19
CA ASP A 330 -17.93 -22.61 -9.36
C ASP A 330 -18.31 -21.26 -10.01
N MET A 331 -17.30 -20.46 -10.35
CA MET A 331 -17.42 -19.08 -10.81
C MET A 331 -16.51 -18.81 -12.01
N HIS A 332 -17.02 -18.04 -12.95
CA HIS A 332 -16.28 -17.45 -14.04
C HIS A 332 -16.19 -15.94 -13.81
N LEU A 333 -14.98 -15.40 -13.73
CA LEU A 333 -14.77 -13.97 -13.49
C LEU A 333 -14.08 -13.33 -14.69
N THR A 334 -14.59 -12.19 -15.10
CA THR A 334 -13.91 -11.27 -16.02
C THR A 334 -13.56 -10.02 -15.25
N THR A 335 -12.28 -9.64 -15.21
CA THR A 335 -11.83 -8.45 -14.47
C THR A 335 -11.04 -7.50 -15.37
N ALA A 336 -11.33 -6.21 -15.26
CA ALA A 336 -10.51 -5.13 -15.77
C ALA A 336 -9.95 -4.32 -14.60
N ARG A 337 -8.63 -4.18 -14.51
CA ARG A 337 -7.93 -3.43 -13.46
C ARG A 337 -7.07 -2.34 -14.08
N LEU A 338 -7.33 -1.09 -13.72
CA LEU A 338 -6.50 0.06 -14.06
C LEU A 338 -5.70 0.48 -12.85
N ARG A 339 -4.39 0.54 -13.00
CA ARG A 339 -3.48 1.11 -12.02
C ARG A 339 -2.77 2.33 -12.60
N VAL A 340 -2.75 3.41 -11.82
CA VAL A 340 -1.90 4.57 -12.08
C VAL A 340 -1.16 4.93 -10.79
N ASP A 341 0.16 4.96 -10.81
CA ASP A 341 1.00 5.21 -9.64
C ASP A 341 2.15 6.16 -10.00
N THR A 342 1.90 7.46 -9.84
CA THR A 342 2.87 8.54 -10.09
C THR A 342 3.56 9.00 -8.82
N ARG A 343 3.54 8.18 -7.76
CA ARG A 343 4.13 8.56 -6.47
C ARG A 343 5.65 8.55 -6.54
N ASP A 344 6.26 9.65 -6.11
CA ASP A 344 7.71 9.78 -5.89
C ASP A 344 8.08 9.18 -4.53
N GLY A 345 9.27 8.58 -4.40
CA GLY A 345 9.78 8.09 -3.10
C GLY A 345 8.93 6.97 -2.49
N LYS A 346 8.75 5.85 -3.20
CA LYS A 346 7.96 4.71 -2.70
C LYS A 346 8.61 4.15 -1.44
N GLY A 347 7.90 4.21 -0.30
CA GLY A 347 8.42 3.83 1.02
C GLY A 347 9.02 4.98 1.84
N SER A 348 8.95 6.22 1.34
CA SER A 348 9.43 7.42 2.04
C SER A 348 8.33 8.11 2.86
N ALA A 349 8.74 8.73 3.98
CA ALA A 349 7.90 9.61 4.78
C ALA A 349 7.39 10.86 4.02
N TRP A 350 7.94 11.15 2.84
CA TRP A 350 7.76 12.40 2.11
C TRP A 350 7.13 12.25 0.72
N MET A 351 6.44 11.12 0.51
CA MET A 351 5.77 10.75 -0.74
C MET A 351 4.86 11.86 -1.29
N THR A 352 4.98 12.15 -2.59
CA THR A 352 4.10 13.04 -3.35
C THR A 352 3.59 12.36 -4.60
N GLY A 353 2.41 12.75 -5.09
CA GLY A 353 1.85 12.23 -6.36
C GLY A 353 0.50 11.57 -6.20
N TRP A 354 0.13 10.77 -7.20
CA TRP A 354 -1.16 10.07 -7.27
C TRP A 354 -0.99 8.55 -7.23
N TYR A 355 -1.91 7.90 -6.54
CA TYR A 355 -2.15 6.46 -6.69
C TYR A 355 -3.62 6.24 -6.98
N LEU A 356 -3.92 5.51 -8.05
CA LEU A 356 -5.25 5.12 -8.45
C LEU A 356 -5.24 3.63 -8.73
N ASN A 357 -6.19 2.92 -8.12
CA ASN A 357 -6.52 1.55 -8.44
C ASN A 357 -8.02 1.46 -8.68
N ALA A 358 -8.41 1.11 -9.90
CA ALA A 358 -9.79 0.90 -10.28
C ALA A 358 -9.98 -0.54 -10.80
N GLU A 359 -11.03 -1.21 -10.33
CA GLU A 359 -11.38 -2.58 -10.69
C GLU A 359 -12.84 -2.63 -11.16
N LEU A 360 -13.08 -3.33 -12.27
CA LEU A 360 -14.40 -3.74 -12.73
C LEU A 360 -14.39 -5.26 -12.85
N GLU A 361 -15.29 -5.92 -12.13
CA GLU A 361 -15.44 -7.38 -12.12
C GLU A 361 -16.85 -7.75 -12.58
N ASN A 362 -16.96 -8.66 -13.53
CA ASN A 362 -18.20 -9.38 -13.83
C ASN A 362 -18.00 -10.84 -13.46
N GLY A 363 -18.90 -11.39 -12.65
CA GLY A 363 -18.83 -12.76 -12.17
C GLY A 363 -20.12 -13.50 -12.47
N ALA A 364 -20.01 -14.68 -13.08
CA ALA A 364 -21.15 -15.55 -13.37
C ALA A 364 -20.84 -17.01 -12.98
N GLY A 365 -21.77 -17.71 -12.37
CA GLY A 365 -21.51 -19.09 -11.92
C GLY A 365 -22.65 -19.73 -11.14
N MET A 366 -22.34 -20.83 -10.46
CA MET A 366 -23.25 -21.55 -9.58
C MET A 366 -22.71 -21.53 -8.16
N LEU A 367 -23.43 -20.90 -7.24
CA LEU A 367 -23.06 -20.79 -5.84
C LEU A 367 -24.12 -21.42 -4.95
N THR A 368 -23.69 -22.04 -3.86
CA THR A 368 -24.60 -22.37 -2.75
C THR A 368 -24.56 -21.20 -1.77
N ARG A 369 -25.67 -20.47 -1.66
CA ARG A 369 -25.74 -19.33 -0.74
C ARG A 369 -25.91 -19.84 0.69
N PHE A 370 -24.89 -19.63 1.49
CA PHE A 370 -24.98 -19.72 2.95
C PHE A 370 -25.10 -18.33 3.59
N GLY A 371 -24.93 -17.28 2.76
CA GLY A 371 -24.66 -15.90 3.13
C GLY A 371 -25.72 -15.15 3.93
N ALA A 372 -25.27 -14.02 4.47
CA ALA A 372 -26.01 -13.19 5.41
C ALA A 372 -26.99 -12.19 4.76
N PRO A 373 -28.12 -11.90 5.43
CA PRO A 373 -28.48 -12.47 6.72
C PRO A 373 -28.92 -13.94 6.58
N VAL A 374 -28.39 -14.80 7.45
CA VAL A 374 -28.68 -16.24 7.52
C VAL A 374 -30.15 -16.48 7.87
N MET A 375 -30.82 -15.45 8.41
CA MET A 375 -32.26 -15.39 8.62
C MET A 375 -32.93 -14.43 7.65
N THR A 376 -33.90 -14.95 6.93
CA THR A 376 -34.95 -14.13 6.31
C THR A 376 -36.21 -14.18 7.18
N LEU A 377 -37.22 -13.36 6.89
CA LEU A 377 -38.51 -13.34 7.60
C LEU A 377 -39.23 -14.72 7.63
N GLY A 378 -38.78 -15.70 6.83
CA GLY A 378 -39.31 -17.07 6.76
C GLY A 378 -38.48 -18.17 7.45
N GLY A 379 -37.43 -17.84 8.21
CA GLY A 379 -36.56 -18.81 8.90
C GLY A 379 -35.19 -19.00 8.25
N PHE A 380 -34.54 -20.14 8.53
CA PHE A 380 -33.26 -20.52 7.90
C PHE A 380 -33.48 -20.72 6.40
N ALA A 381 -32.76 -19.94 5.57
CA ALA A 381 -32.70 -20.25 4.15
C ALA A 381 -32.04 -21.62 3.99
N ILE A 382 -32.71 -22.56 3.33
CA ILE A 382 -32.12 -23.86 3.00
C ILE A 382 -31.06 -23.60 1.92
N PRO A 383 -29.77 -23.84 2.18
CA PRO A 383 -28.73 -23.60 1.18
C PRO A 383 -28.99 -24.50 -0.02
N SER A 384 -29.18 -23.88 -1.18
CA SER A 384 -29.33 -24.60 -2.45
C SER A 384 -28.44 -23.95 -3.51
N PRO A 385 -27.89 -24.74 -4.45
CA PRO A 385 -27.15 -24.19 -5.57
C PRO A 385 -28.05 -23.30 -6.42
N GLU A 386 -27.63 -22.07 -6.65
CA GLU A 386 -28.30 -21.09 -7.51
C GLU A 386 -27.33 -20.50 -8.52
N HIS A 387 -27.87 -20.07 -9.67
CA HIS A 387 -27.11 -19.30 -10.63
C HIS A 387 -26.95 -17.86 -10.12
N VAL A 388 -25.76 -17.30 -10.29
CA VAL A 388 -25.44 -15.94 -9.88
C VAL A 388 -24.71 -15.24 -11.01
N ASP A 389 -25.19 -14.08 -11.45
CA ASP A 389 -24.51 -13.18 -12.37
C ASP A 389 -24.50 -11.76 -11.81
N TYR A 390 -23.33 -11.18 -11.56
CA TYR A 390 -23.20 -9.83 -11.02
C TYR A 390 -22.12 -9.01 -11.73
N THR A 391 -22.24 -7.69 -11.62
CA THR A 391 -21.19 -6.73 -11.95
C THR A 391 -20.86 -5.87 -10.73
N ARG A 392 -19.58 -5.76 -10.41
CA ARG A 392 -19.04 -4.99 -9.29
C ARG A 392 -17.95 -4.04 -9.79
N GLY A 393 -17.91 -2.82 -9.26
CA GLY A 393 -16.83 -1.87 -9.50
C GLY A 393 -16.22 -1.37 -8.20
N PHE A 394 -14.93 -1.09 -8.17
CA PHE A 394 -14.25 -0.53 -7.00
C PHE A 394 -13.14 0.42 -7.41
N VAL A 395 -12.99 1.52 -6.67
CA VAL A 395 -11.95 2.53 -6.91
C VAL A 395 -11.30 2.90 -5.57
N ASP A 396 -9.97 2.97 -5.54
CA ASP A 396 -9.16 3.57 -4.47
C ASP A 396 -8.24 4.61 -5.10
N ALA A 397 -8.48 5.88 -4.80
CA ALA A 397 -7.73 7.02 -5.29
C ALA A 397 -7.08 7.75 -4.12
N ARG A 398 -5.79 8.01 -4.22
CA ARG A 398 -4.97 8.65 -3.19
C ARG A 398 -4.14 9.77 -3.79
N ARG A 399 -4.05 10.87 -3.05
CA ARG A 399 -3.30 12.05 -3.43
C ARG A 399 -2.46 12.53 -2.26
N TYR A 400 -1.16 12.64 -2.47
CA TYR A 400 -0.20 13.10 -1.47
C TYR A 400 0.37 14.44 -1.88
N LEU A 401 0.11 15.49 -1.10
CA LEU A 401 0.48 16.87 -1.42
C LEU A 401 1.49 17.41 -0.40
N LYS A 402 2.60 17.94 -0.90
CA LYS A 402 3.52 18.75 -0.11
C LYS A 402 3.06 20.21 -0.15
N VAL A 403 2.70 20.77 0.99
CA VAL A 403 2.19 22.16 1.11
C VAL A 403 3.29 23.10 1.62
N ALA A 404 4.21 22.60 2.44
CA ALA A 404 5.41 23.31 2.90
C ALA A 404 6.60 22.34 2.99
N PRO A 405 7.85 22.79 3.26
CA PRO A 405 9.04 21.94 3.32
C PRO A 405 8.86 20.67 4.15
N ASP A 406 8.18 20.76 5.29
CA ASP A 406 7.92 19.64 6.21
C ASP A 406 6.43 19.34 6.44
N LEU A 407 5.51 19.99 5.69
CA LEU A 407 4.06 19.87 5.88
C LEU A 407 3.36 19.22 4.67
N PHE A 408 2.58 18.18 4.95
CA PHE A 408 1.93 17.34 3.94
C PHE A 408 0.44 17.21 4.23
N VAL A 409 -0.36 17.24 3.17
CA VAL A 409 -1.80 16.95 3.22
C VAL A 409 -2.06 15.78 2.28
N ASN A 410 -2.61 14.69 2.82
CA ASN A 410 -2.92 13.50 2.03
C ASN A 410 -4.42 13.25 2.04
N PHE A 411 -4.92 12.80 0.90
CA PHE A 411 -6.31 12.45 0.69
C PHE A 411 -6.41 11.03 0.17
N ARG A 412 -7.41 10.28 0.63
CA ARG A 412 -7.84 9.03 0.02
C ARG A 412 -9.35 9.02 -0.11
N ALA A 413 -9.82 8.68 -1.30
CA ALA A 413 -11.19 8.33 -1.57
C ALA A 413 -11.22 6.88 -2.04
N ALA A 414 -11.96 6.02 -1.33
CA ALA A 414 -12.17 4.65 -1.73
C ALA A 414 -13.67 4.32 -1.72
N GLY A 415 -14.14 3.58 -2.71
CA GLY A 415 -15.55 3.26 -2.79
C GLY A 415 -15.89 2.40 -3.99
N GLY A 416 -17.03 1.76 -3.91
CA GLY A 416 -17.47 0.80 -4.91
C GLY A 416 -18.44 -0.22 -4.35
N GLY A 417 -18.74 -1.23 -5.15
CA GLY A 417 -19.71 -2.25 -4.83
C GLY A 417 -20.49 -2.73 -6.06
N TRP A 418 -21.70 -3.23 -5.79
CA TRP A 418 -22.65 -3.73 -6.78
C TRP A 418 -23.03 -2.64 -7.78
N LEU A 419 -22.97 -2.98 -9.07
CA LEU A 419 -23.36 -2.12 -10.18
C LEU A 419 -24.59 -2.63 -10.92
N ALA A 420 -24.70 -3.95 -11.11
CA ALA A 420 -25.78 -4.61 -11.84
C ALA A 420 -25.81 -6.12 -11.56
N GLY A 421 -26.93 -6.77 -11.92
CA GLY A 421 -27.12 -8.21 -11.79
C GLY A 421 -27.67 -8.64 -10.42
N ASP A 422 -27.40 -9.87 -10.04
CA ASP A 422 -27.85 -10.48 -8.80
C ASP A 422 -27.11 -9.92 -7.57
N ALA A 423 -27.59 -10.28 -6.38
CA ALA A 423 -26.96 -9.89 -5.12
C ALA A 423 -25.52 -10.42 -5.02
N LEU A 424 -24.61 -9.58 -4.52
CA LEU A 424 -23.20 -9.96 -4.42
C LEU A 424 -23.01 -11.18 -3.49
N PRO A 425 -22.15 -12.14 -3.88
CA PRO A 425 -21.63 -13.18 -2.98
C PRO A 425 -21.03 -12.60 -1.72
N THR A 426 -21.10 -13.36 -0.62
CA THR A 426 -20.60 -12.94 0.70
C THR A 426 -19.12 -12.51 0.61
N GLN A 427 -18.31 -13.19 -0.22
CA GLN A 427 -16.90 -12.89 -0.46
C GLN A 427 -16.65 -11.61 -1.29
N ARG A 428 -17.69 -10.98 -1.84
CA ARG A 428 -17.61 -9.77 -2.68
C ARG A 428 -18.34 -8.57 -2.08
N ARG A 429 -19.08 -8.78 -1.00
CA ARG A 429 -19.63 -7.70 -0.20
C ARG A 429 -18.54 -6.95 0.54
N LEU A 430 -18.84 -5.70 0.84
CA LEU A 430 -17.88 -4.73 1.36
C LEU A 430 -18.25 -4.35 2.78
N GLY A 431 -17.27 -3.83 3.52
CA GLY A 431 -17.57 -3.10 4.74
C GLY A 431 -16.43 -2.23 5.18
N LEU A 432 -16.69 -1.53 6.26
CA LEU A 432 -15.82 -0.52 6.82
C LEU A 432 -15.68 -0.76 8.34
N GLY A 433 -14.71 -0.11 8.93
CA GLY A 433 -14.37 -0.20 10.35
C GLY A 433 -13.00 -0.85 10.55
N GLY A 434 -12.35 -0.53 11.67
CA GLY A 434 -11.01 -1.03 11.97
C GLY A 434 -9.88 -0.18 11.39
N PRO A 435 -8.62 -0.61 11.61
CA PRO A 435 -7.43 0.23 11.42
C PRO A 435 -7.18 0.71 9.99
N GLY A 436 -7.73 0.02 8.99
CA GLY A 436 -7.51 0.31 7.57
C GLY A 436 -8.49 1.31 6.94
N THR A 437 -9.59 1.62 7.63
CA THR A 437 -10.65 2.49 7.08
C THR A 437 -11.15 3.54 8.07
N LEU A 438 -11.73 3.13 9.21
CA LEU A 438 -12.27 4.03 10.23
C LEU A 438 -11.78 3.51 11.58
N PRO A 439 -10.58 3.91 12.02
CA PRO A 439 -9.91 3.39 13.20
C PRO A 439 -10.65 3.69 14.52
N GLY A 440 -11.58 4.65 14.53
CA GLY A 440 -12.46 4.92 15.67
C GLY A 440 -13.51 3.82 15.92
N PHE A 441 -13.78 2.96 14.94
CA PHE A 441 -14.77 1.89 15.01
C PHE A 441 -14.10 0.50 15.01
N SER A 442 -14.74 -0.48 15.65
CA SER A 442 -14.26 -1.87 15.65
C SER A 442 -14.35 -2.49 14.25
N PHE A 443 -13.45 -3.43 13.99
CA PHE A 443 -13.51 -4.26 12.80
C PHE A 443 -14.51 -5.39 13.01
N ARG A 444 -15.53 -5.48 12.14
CA ARG A 444 -16.50 -6.60 12.09
C ARG A 444 -17.10 -6.97 13.45
N ASP A 445 -17.51 -5.95 14.21
CA ASP A 445 -18.07 -6.16 15.54
C ASP A 445 -19.48 -6.73 15.46
N ALA A 446 -19.80 -7.63 16.38
CA ALA A 446 -21.14 -8.20 16.48
C ALA A 446 -21.99 -7.26 17.33
N SER A 447 -22.92 -6.54 16.69
CA SER A 447 -23.94 -5.75 17.39
C SER A 447 -25.35 -6.22 17.05
N LEU A 448 -26.23 -6.18 18.05
CA LEU A 448 -27.67 -6.34 17.87
C LEU A 448 -28.31 -5.10 17.24
N THR A 449 -27.68 -3.93 17.42
CA THR A 449 -28.08 -2.72 16.72
C THR A 449 -27.50 -2.75 15.31
N PRO A 450 -28.24 -2.27 14.30
CA PRO A 450 -27.77 -2.51 12.95
C PRO A 450 -26.68 -1.50 12.59
N ASP A 451 -25.57 -2.04 12.12
CA ASP A 451 -24.33 -1.34 11.88
C ASP A 451 -24.26 -0.85 10.43
N LEU A 452 -24.02 0.46 10.30
CA LEU A 452 -23.93 1.18 9.04
C LEU A 452 -22.63 0.92 8.27
N LEU A 453 -21.58 0.45 8.94
CA LEU A 453 -20.27 0.20 8.36
C LEU A 453 -20.16 -1.19 7.74
N ASN A 454 -20.75 -2.18 8.39
CA ASN A 454 -20.77 -3.58 7.92
C ASN A 454 -22.10 -3.97 7.25
N CYS A 455 -23.10 -3.09 7.32
CA CYS A 455 -24.48 -3.32 6.90
C CYS A 455 -25.08 -4.56 7.57
N THR A 456 -24.72 -4.82 8.81
CA THR A 456 -25.22 -5.95 9.60
C THR A 456 -26.40 -5.48 10.45
N GLY A 457 -27.27 -6.40 10.85
CA GLY A 457 -28.41 -6.09 11.73
C GLY A 457 -29.14 -7.36 12.17
N GLY A 458 -29.58 -7.40 13.43
CA GLY A 458 -30.25 -8.56 13.99
C GLY A 458 -29.29 -9.72 14.26
N PHE A 459 -29.65 -10.92 13.81
CA PHE A 459 -28.82 -12.12 13.98
C PHE A 459 -27.64 -12.13 13.01
N THR A 460 -26.43 -12.08 13.57
CA THR A 460 -25.17 -12.14 12.84
C THR A 460 -24.60 -13.56 12.90
N GLN A 461 -24.18 -14.08 11.74
CA GLN A 461 -23.41 -15.33 11.71
C GLN A 461 -22.06 -15.15 12.41
N PRO A 462 -21.43 -16.23 12.93
CA PRO A 462 -20.10 -16.16 13.52
C PRO A 462 -19.11 -15.44 12.60
N GLY A 463 -18.29 -14.55 13.18
CA GLY A 463 -17.34 -13.74 12.42
C GLY A 463 -17.91 -12.45 11.82
N THR A 464 -19.24 -12.30 11.72
CA THR A 464 -19.93 -11.08 11.27
C THR A 464 -19.38 -10.55 9.92
N PRO A 465 -19.60 -11.26 8.79
CA PRO A 465 -19.03 -10.86 7.51
C PRO A 465 -19.60 -9.53 7.05
N ALA A 466 -18.90 -8.97 6.06
CA ALA A 466 -19.36 -7.86 5.28
C ALA A 466 -20.70 -8.12 4.59
N GLN A 467 -21.64 -7.17 4.71
CA GLN A 467 -22.96 -7.28 4.09
C GLN A 467 -23.34 -6.06 3.26
N CYS A 468 -22.44 -5.09 3.08
CA CYS A 468 -22.75 -3.94 2.24
C CYS A 468 -22.59 -4.30 0.76
N ASP A 469 -23.57 -3.91 -0.04
CA ASP A 469 -23.47 -4.00 -1.49
C ASP A 469 -22.62 -2.85 -2.03
N ARG A 470 -22.62 -1.69 -1.37
CA ARG A 470 -21.81 -0.51 -1.73
C ARG A 470 -21.20 0.14 -0.50
N VAL A 471 -20.01 0.73 -0.66
CA VAL A 471 -19.35 1.54 0.36
C VAL A 471 -18.76 2.80 -0.25
N ALA A 472 -18.63 3.83 0.58
CA ALA A 472 -17.87 5.04 0.31
C ALA A 472 -17.03 5.40 1.54
N LEU A 473 -15.78 5.80 1.30
CA LEU A 473 -14.79 6.17 2.30
C LEU A 473 -14.02 7.39 1.82
N LEU A 474 -13.89 8.38 2.70
CA LEU A 474 -13.01 9.53 2.56
C LEU A 474 -12.13 9.61 3.79
N GLN A 475 -10.83 9.79 3.58
CA GLN A 475 -9.85 9.94 4.64
C GLN A 475 -8.95 11.12 4.30
N VAL A 476 -8.67 11.96 5.30
CA VAL A 476 -7.79 13.12 5.16
C VAL A 476 -6.73 13.06 6.25
N GLU A 477 -5.48 13.36 5.88
CA GLU A 477 -4.35 13.45 6.79
C GLU A 477 -3.62 14.76 6.65
N LEU A 478 -3.27 15.36 7.79
CA LEU A 478 -2.27 16.40 7.92
C LEU A 478 -1.05 15.81 8.62
N ARG A 479 0.12 15.92 8.00
CA ARG A 479 1.38 15.42 8.55
C ARG A 479 2.41 16.52 8.60
N SER A 480 3.19 16.58 9.68
CA SER A 480 4.39 17.40 9.71
C SER A 480 5.57 16.64 10.31
N GLY A 481 6.72 16.78 9.68
CA GLY A 481 7.97 16.26 10.23
C GLY A 481 8.45 17.04 11.44
N PHE A 482 9.08 16.35 12.36
CA PHE A 482 9.86 16.91 13.44
C PHE A 482 11.07 16.02 13.74
N PHE A 483 12.08 16.60 14.38
CA PHE A 483 13.27 15.87 14.80
C PHE A 483 13.08 15.33 16.21
N TRP A 484 13.33 14.03 16.39
CA TRP A 484 13.34 13.38 17.70
C TRP A 484 14.78 12.96 18.05
N SER A 485 15.42 13.70 18.94
CA SER A 485 16.83 13.53 19.33
C SER A 485 17.04 12.72 20.62
N ALA A 486 16.01 12.04 21.14
CA ALA A 486 16.11 11.36 22.45
C ALA A 486 16.98 10.10 22.46
N ILE A 487 17.41 9.60 21.29
CA ILE A 487 18.36 8.50 21.16
C ILE A 487 19.62 9.10 20.53
N ARG A 488 20.66 9.31 21.34
CA ARG A 488 21.99 9.76 20.90
C ARG A 488 22.69 8.54 20.30
N ASP A 489 23.15 8.63 19.05
CA ASP A 489 23.89 7.54 18.42
C ASP A 489 25.37 7.91 18.31
N ASP A 490 26.17 7.19 19.07
CA ASP A 490 27.62 7.27 19.07
C ASP A 490 28.07 6.42 17.88
N ALA A 491 28.74 7.06 16.92
CA ALA A 491 29.21 6.44 15.69
C ALA A 491 30.00 5.15 15.96
N THR A 492 29.56 4.01 15.41
CA THR A 492 30.42 2.90 14.90
C THR A 492 29.67 1.69 14.31
N GLU A 493 28.34 1.54 14.38
CA GLU A 493 27.67 0.32 13.90
C GLU A 493 26.36 0.59 13.11
N ASP A 494 26.50 0.96 11.84
CA ASP A 494 25.40 1.51 11.02
C ASP A 494 24.66 0.49 10.13
N TRP A 495 24.94 -0.82 10.23
CA TRP A 495 24.41 -1.80 9.27
C TRP A 495 23.21 -2.63 9.76
N TRP A 496 22.79 -2.50 11.03
CA TRP A 496 21.75 -3.36 11.62
C TRP A 496 20.51 -2.64 12.19
N ARG A 497 20.40 -1.31 12.09
CA ARG A 497 19.27 -0.57 12.69
C ARG A 497 18.13 -0.33 11.68
N PRO A 498 16.93 -0.92 11.86
CA PRO A 498 15.79 -0.62 11.03
C PRO A 498 15.22 0.76 11.39
N GLY A 499 15.26 1.70 10.46
CA GLY A 499 14.24 2.74 10.30
C GLY A 499 14.13 3.86 11.35
N PHE A 500 14.86 3.84 12.47
CA PHE A 500 14.89 4.99 13.39
C PHE A 500 15.87 6.06 12.90
N ASN A 501 15.61 6.60 11.72
CA ASN A 501 16.11 7.93 11.40
C ASN A 501 15.43 8.90 12.39
N HIS A 502 16.13 9.91 12.91
CA HIS A 502 15.62 10.89 13.89
C HIS A 502 14.41 11.72 13.40
N ARG A 503 13.71 11.28 12.35
CA ARG A 503 12.66 11.96 11.60
C ARG A 503 11.34 11.26 11.90
N ALA A 504 10.62 11.81 12.86
CA ALA A 504 9.25 11.39 13.16
C ALA A 504 8.28 12.38 12.53
N GLN A 505 7.06 11.94 12.25
CA GLN A 505 5.98 12.81 11.79
C GLN A 505 4.83 12.74 12.77
N TRP A 506 4.29 13.88 13.18
CA TRP A 506 2.98 13.86 13.81
C TRP A 506 1.94 13.82 12.69
N VAL A 507 0.85 13.11 12.95
CA VAL A 507 -0.24 12.89 12.00
C VAL A 507 -1.53 13.27 12.69
N LEU A 508 -2.29 14.18 12.09
CA LEU A 508 -3.70 14.42 12.42
C LEU A 508 -4.54 13.86 11.29
N PHE A 509 -5.64 13.19 11.61
CA PHE A 509 -6.50 12.63 10.58
C PHE A 509 -7.98 12.72 10.92
N ALA A 510 -8.78 12.72 9.86
CA ALA A 510 -10.23 12.68 9.91
C ALA A 510 -10.73 11.72 8.83
N ASP A 511 -11.57 10.76 9.23
CA ASP A 511 -12.16 9.78 8.34
C ASP A 511 -13.68 9.88 8.35
N ALA A 512 -14.27 9.60 7.20
CA ALA A 512 -15.72 9.51 7.01
C ALA A 512 -16.04 8.34 6.10
N GLY A 513 -17.01 7.51 6.48
CA GLY A 513 -17.42 6.39 5.64
C GLY A 513 -18.83 5.90 5.90
N ARG A 514 -19.36 5.22 4.88
CA ARG A 514 -20.72 4.68 4.86
C ARG A 514 -20.78 3.44 3.99
N GLY A 515 -21.37 2.37 4.51
CA GLY A 515 -21.83 1.23 3.73
C GLY A 515 -23.35 1.21 3.59
N TRP A 516 -23.87 0.63 2.51
CA TRP A 516 -25.30 0.36 2.35
C TRP A 516 -25.58 -0.84 1.45
N ARG A 517 -26.80 -1.37 1.54
CA ARG A 517 -27.35 -2.42 0.68
C ARG A 517 -28.16 -1.82 -0.46
N VAL A 518 -28.22 -2.53 -1.56
CA VAL A 518 -29.04 -2.15 -2.71
C VAL A 518 -30.28 -3.04 -2.78
N GLY A 519 -31.46 -2.44 -2.80
CA GLY A 519 -32.73 -3.17 -2.82
C GLY A 519 -33.93 -2.30 -2.48
N THR A 520 -34.98 -2.91 -1.95
CA THR A 520 -36.16 -2.18 -1.47
C THR A 520 -35.79 -1.26 -0.30
N PRO A 521 -35.99 0.06 -0.42
CA PRO A 521 -35.55 0.99 0.61
C PRO A 521 -36.19 0.70 1.97
N ASP A 522 -35.37 0.61 3.01
CA ASP A 522 -35.81 0.44 4.40
C ASP A 522 -35.58 1.70 5.26
N GLY A 523 -35.12 2.78 4.60
CA GLY A 523 -34.84 4.07 5.21
C GLY A 523 -33.55 4.13 6.04
N ARG A 524 -32.76 3.05 6.13
CA ARG A 524 -31.59 3.00 7.03
C ARG A 524 -30.39 2.24 6.50
N LEU A 525 -30.54 0.99 6.05
CA LEU A 525 -29.47 0.15 5.52
C LEU A 525 -29.60 -0.08 4.02
N THR A 526 -30.83 -0.15 3.52
CA THR A 526 -31.15 -0.51 2.15
C THR A 526 -31.65 0.71 1.40
N TYR A 527 -31.08 0.96 0.22
CA TYR A 527 -31.40 2.06 -0.67
C TYR A 527 -31.65 1.53 -2.08
N SER A 528 -32.36 2.29 -2.92
CA SER A 528 -32.51 1.92 -4.33
C SER A 528 -31.18 2.00 -5.07
N ASP A 529 -31.09 1.32 -6.20
CA ASP A 529 -29.91 1.24 -7.07
C ASP A 529 -29.39 2.59 -7.59
N HIS A 530 -30.27 3.60 -7.66
CA HIS A 530 -29.94 4.96 -8.09
C HIS A 530 -29.73 5.96 -6.94
N THR A 531 -29.90 5.54 -5.69
CA THR A 531 -29.80 6.43 -4.52
C THR A 531 -28.51 6.22 -3.77
N VAL A 532 -27.87 7.33 -3.38
CA VAL A 532 -26.72 7.34 -2.46
C VAL A 532 -27.20 7.91 -1.12
N PRO A 533 -26.81 7.32 0.03
CA PRO A 533 -27.15 7.87 1.34
C PRO A 533 -26.67 9.31 1.51
N GLY A 534 -27.45 10.12 2.23
CA GLY A 534 -27.07 11.48 2.60
C GLY A 534 -25.81 11.51 3.48
N PHE A 535 -25.03 12.60 3.37
CA PHE A 535 -23.77 12.78 4.12
C PHE A 535 -23.96 12.80 5.64
N ASP A 536 -25.16 13.17 6.11
CA ASP A 536 -25.57 13.13 7.52
C ASP A 536 -25.59 11.71 8.10
N SER A 537 -25.72 10.68 7.25
CA SER A 537 -25.70 9.28 7.68
C SER A 537 -24.30 8.67 7.80
N TYR A 538 -23.25 9.40 7.39
CA TYR A 538 -21.87 8.90 7.39
C TYR A 538 -21.32 8.84 8.80
N LYS A 539 -20.63 7.74 9.10
CA LYS A 539 -19.87 7.61 10.34
C LYS A 539 -18.53 8.31 10.16
N THR A 540 -18.12 9.05 11.19
CA THR A 540 -16.89 9.84 11.18
C THR A 540 -16.05 9.57 12.42
N ASP A 541 -14.73 9.63 12.26
CA ASP A 541 -13.78 9.61 13.36
C ASP A 541 -12.66 10.65 13.18
N LEU A 542 -12.00 10.95 14.28
CA LEU A 542 -10.85 11.84 14.35
C LEU A 542 -9.73 11.15 15.11
N GLY A 543 -8.50 11.45 14.75
CA GLY A 543 -7.37 10.94 15.51
C GLY A 543 -6.07 11.68 15.31
N ILE A 544 -5.11 11.29 16.14
CA ILE A 544 -3.74 11.81 16.17
C ILE A 544 -2.78 10.64 16.30
N GLY A 545 -1.57 10.78 15.78
CA GLY A 545 -0.52 9.82 16.01
C GLY A 545 0.87 10.34 15.66
N VAL A 546 1.84 9.46 15.84
CA VAL A 546 3.23 9.68 15.47
C VAL A 546 3.68 8.52 14.57
N ASP A 547 4.30 8.85 13.46
CA ASP A 547 4.86 7.92 12.48
C ASP A 547 6.39 8.03 12.50
N PHE A 548 7.07 6.91 12.74
CA PHE A 548 8.53 6.79 12.83
C PHE A 548 9.14 6.20 11.56
N GLY A 549 8.54 6.43 10.38
CA GLY A 549 9.12 6.00 9.10
C GLY A 549 9.01 4.49 8.85
N GLY A 550 7.93 3.87 9.34
CA GLY A 550 7.68 2.43 9.22
C GLY A 550 6.94 1.82 10.44
N LEU A 551 6.87 2.56 11.54
CA LEU A 551 6.03 2.21 12.70
C LEU A 551 5.21 3.45 13.07
N GLY A 552 3.89 3.34 13.02
CA GLY A 552 2.97 4.40 13.42
C GLY A 552 2.19 4.04 14.67
N VAL A 553 2.12 4.96 15.63
CA VAL A 553 1.28 4.83 16.82
C VAL A 553 0.19 5.89 16.73
N TYR A 554 -1.07 5.46 16.72
CA TYR A 554 -2.22 6.33 16.53
C TYR A 554 -3.25 6.12 17.64
N TRP A 555 -3.99 7.18 17.91
CA TRP A 555 -5.15 7.21 18.76
C TRP A 555 -6.33 7.79 17.97
N ALA A 556 -7.45 7.08 17.95
CA ALA A 556 -8.65 7.47 17.22
C ALA A 556 -9.89 7.43 18.12
N LYS A 557 -10.86 8.31 17.85
CA LYS A 557 -12.15 8.34 18.52
C LYS A 557 -13.24 8.68 17.50
N SER A 558 -14.34 7.93 17.57
CA SER A 558 -15.54 8.25 16.79
C SER A 558 -16.06 9.65 17.14
N ALA A 559 -16.29 10.46 16.11
CA ALA A 559 -16.90 11.78 16.21
C ALA A 559 -18.42 11.72 16.02
N SER A 560 -18.89 10.78 15.21
CA SER A 560 -20.33 10.56 14.94
C SER A 560 -21.05 9.71 16.00
N ASP A 561 -20.31 8.99 16.85
CA ASP A 561 -20.86 8.11 17.88
C ASP A 561 -20.06 8.23 19.18
N ALA A 562 -20.56 8.98 20.14
CA ALA A 562 -19.86 9.23 21.40
C ALA A 562 -19.67 7.96 22.24
N SER A 563 -20.50 6.94 22.04
CA SER A 563 -20.50 5.69 22.82
C SER A 563 -19.35 4.75 22.45
N GLU A 564 -18.84 4.84 21.21
CA GLU A 564 -17.69 4.04 20.76
C GLU A 564 -16.44 4.37 21.57
N PRO A 565 -15.72 3.39 22.14
CA PRO A 565 -14.51 3.68 22.92
C PRO A 565 -13.42 4.29 22.05
N SER A 566 -12.50 5.04 22.68
CA SER A 566 -11.29 5.45 21.97
C SER A 566 -10.37 4.26 21.73
N ARG A 567 -9.66 4.25 20.60
CA ARG A 567 -8.88 3.11 20.14
C ARG A 567 -7.44 3.52 19.89
N PHE A 568 -6.52 2.69 20.37
CA PHE A 568 -5.09 2.79 20.08
C PHE A 568 -4.72 1.80 18.98
N LEU A 569 -3.94 2.27 18.01
CA LEU A 569 -3.58 1.51 16.83
C LEU A 569 -2.07 1.56 16.65
N LEU A 570 -1.50 0.39 16.36
CA LEU A 570 -0.13 0.25 15.90
C LEU A 570 -0.19 -0.10 14.42
N ARG A 571 0.47 0.69 13.58
CA ARG A 571 0.60 0.45 12.15
C ARG A 571 2.05 0.14 11.82
N LEU A 572 2.27 -0.85 10.95
CA LEU A 572 3.61 -1.27 10.49
C LEU A 572 3.90 -0.82 9.06
N GLU A 573 2.90 -0.20 8.45
CA GLU A 573 2.98 0.48 7.18
C GLU A 573 2.40 1.88 7.39
N ARG A 574 2.82 2.84 6.58
CA ARG A 574 2.33 4.21 6.65
C ARG A 574 0.80 4.22 6.50
N ARG A 575 0.11 5.00 7.33
CA ARG A 575 -1.34 5.24 7.14
C ARG A 575 -1.56 5.89 5.75
N PHE A 576 -2.32 5.16 4.91
CA PHE A 576 -2.44 5.17 3.44
C PHE A 576 -1.60 4.15 2.66
#